data_AF-A0A0Q6MKL9-F1
#
_entry.id   AF-A0A0Q6MKL9-F1
#
_cell.length_a   1.000
_cell.length_b   1.000
_cell.length_c   1.000
_cell.angle_alpha   90.00
_cell.angle_beta   90.00
_cell.angle_gamma   90.00
#
_symmetry.space_group_name_H-M   'P 1'
#
loop_
_entity.id
_entity.type
_entity.pdbx_description
1 polymer ?
#
loop_
_entity_poly.entity_id
_entity_poly.type
_entity_poly.pdbx_seq_one_letter_code
_entity_poly.pdbx_strand_id
1 'polypeptide(L)'
;MSKTLTTLAAWSLGLLATAAHAGEVYTGIGTHGVMLGYAQPVAPSVTLRGDVASLGSHSTTKTENSIHYDADLKLSRGGVFADWFFIGGWRLTGGVTFNAIKLDLAGKPTNNQITIGNTTYATQDGDRFDAHVKFPKTTPFLGIGYGHQAGAEGTWGFHFDLGASIGRAKVEAAASGPTFDSMNATDRATLNADVNKETQELRDGVGKIRAIPQLSLGVNYRF
;
A
#
# COMPACT_ATOMS: atom_id res chain seq x y z
N MET A 1 -15.49 22.39 53.16
CA MET A 1 -15.31 22.88 51.78
C MET A 1 -13.84 23.28 51.62
N SER A 2 -13.04 22.44 50.97
CA SER A 2 -11.62 22.70 50.70
C SER A 2 -11.39 22.50 49.20
N LYS A 3 -10.88 23.56 48.56
CA LYS A 3 -10.68 23.68 47.12
C LYS A 3 -9.30 23.12 46.74
N THR A 4 -9.29 22.28 45.69
CA THR A 4 -8.31 22.16 44.59
C THR A 4 -6.81 22.21 44.87
N LEU A 5 -6.08 21.20 44.35
CA LEU A 5 -4.92 21.46 43.49
C LEU A 5 -4.67 20.26 42.55
N THR A 6 -5.06 20.39 41.28
CA THR A 6 -4.72 19.45 40.22
C THR A 6 -3.51 20.01 39.48
N THR A 7 -2.34 19.42 39.67
CA THR A 7 -1.10 19.78 38.95
C THR A 7 -1.19 19.32 37.49
N LEU A 8 -1.27 20.29 36.57
CA LEU A 8 -1.05 20.07 35.15
C LEU A 8 0.47 19.99 34.91
N ALA A 9 0.98 18.81 34.53
CA ALA A 9 2.34 18.66 34.04
C ALA A 9 2.41 19.22 32.61
N ALA A 10 2.92 20.45 32.47
CA ALA A 10 3.25 21.03 31.18
C ALA A 10 4.48 20.33 30.62
N TRP A 11 4.30 19.51 29.59
CA TRP A 11 5.39 19.05 28.74
C TRP A 11 5.92 20.24 27.94
N SER A 12 6.97 20.88 28.44
CA SER A 12 7.74 21.85 27.68
C SER A 12 8.49 21.11 26.57
N LEU A 13 7.90 21.06 25.37
CA LEU A 13 8.64 20.76 24.14
C LEU A 13 9.65 21.89 23.95
N GLY A 14 10.93 21.57 24.14
CA GLY A 14 12.02 22.50 23.89
C GLY A 14 11.93 23.03 22.46
N LEU A 15 11.84 24.35 22.34
CA LEU A 15 12.03 25.09 21.11
C LEU A 15 13.45 24.83 20.60
N LEU A 16 13.62 23.84 19.73
CA LEU A 16 14.72 23.84 18.79
C LEU A 16 14.51 25.07 17.91
N ALA A 17 15.42 26.04 18.03
CA ALA A 17 15.49 27.18 17.14
C ALA A 17 15.77 26.67 15.72
N THR A 18 14.72 26.36 14.96
CA THR A 18 14.83 26.04 13.55
C THR A 18 15.16 27.33 12.83
N ALA A 19 16.27 27.36 12.08
CA ALA A 19 16.42 28.33 11.00
C ALA A 19 15.11 28.35 10.21
N ALA A 20 14.56 29.53 9.95
CA ALA A 20 13.31 29.68 9.21
C ALA A 20 13.54 29.15 7.79
N HIS A 21 13.24 27.87 7.59
CA HIS A 21 13.27 27.22 6.30
C HIS A 21 11.87 27.26 5.72
N ALA A 22 11.76 27.78 4.49
CA ALA A 22 10.54 27.81 3.71
C ALA A 22 9.95 26.40 3.62
N GLY A 23 8.67 26.29 3.95
CA GLY A 23 7.92 25.06 3.78
C GLY A 23 7.52 24.89 2.33
N GLU A 24 7.16 23.66 1.93
CA GLU A 24 6.56 23.46 0.62
C GLU A 24 5.39 22.51 0.64
N VAL A 25 4.41 22.83 -0.19
CA VAL A 25 3.36 21.89 -0.60
C VAL A 25 3.77 21.26 -1.91
N TYR A 26 3.45 19.97 -2.08
CA TYR A 26 3.76 19.25 -3.31
C TYR A 26 2.65 18.33 -3.73
N THR A 27 2.56 18.10 -5.03
CA THR A 27 1.59 17.19 -5.64
C THR A 27 2.20 16.53 -6.86
N GLY A 28 1.67 15.36 -7.21
CA GLY A 28 2.22 14.57 -8.29
C GLY A 28 1.38 13.35 -8.60
N ILE A 29 1.94 12.52 -9.47
CA ILE A 29 1.38 11.22 -9.84
C ILE A 29 2.42 10.15 -9.59
N GLY A 30 1.96 8.95 -9.28
CA GLY A 30 2.84 7.81 -9.08
C GLY A 30 2.10 6.49 -9.12
N THR A 31 2.81 5.44 -8.73
CA THR A 31 2.25 4.07 -8.69
C THR A 31 1.02 3.96 -7.82
N HIS A 32 0.85 4.85 -6.84
CA HIS A 32 -0.30 4.89 -5.93
C HIS A 32 -1.33 5.97 -6.30
N GLY A 33 -1.32 6.45 -7.54
CA GLY A 33 -2.26 7.47 -8.03
C GLY A 33 -1.78 8.91 -7.79
N VAL A 34 -2.72 9.79 -7.46
CA VAL A 34 -2.43 11.21 -7.22
C VAL A 34 -1.96 11.39 -5.78
N MET A 35 -0.96 12.25 -5.58
CA MET A 35 -0.42 12.56 -4.26
C MET A 35 -0.54 14.03 -3.89
N LEU A 36 -0.65 14.28 -2.58
CA LEU A 36 -0.58 15.59 -1.97
C LEU A 36 0.25 15.48 -0.70
N GLY A 37 1.19 16.39 -0.51
CA GLY A 37 2.05 16.37 0.66
C GLY A 37 2.59 17.74 1.04
N TYR A 38 3.26 17.73 2.20
CA TYR A 38 3.96 18.86 2.76
C TYR A 38 5.38 18.44 3.15
N ALA A 39 6.36 19.30 2.85
CA ALA A 39 7.76 19.13 3.20
C ALA A 39 8.23 20.33 4.02
N GLN A 40 9.01 20.06 5.06
CA GLN A 40 9.63 21.07 5.90
C GLN A 40 11.11 20.78 6.04
N PRO A 41 12.00 21.61 5.47
CA PRO A 41 13.42 21.53 5.77
C PRO A 41 13.64 21.85 7.25
N VAL A 42 14.36 20.99 7.94
CA VAL A 42 14.65 21.13 9.38
C VAL A 42 16.14 21.33 9.66
N ALA A 43 16.98 21.03 8.67
CA ALA A 43 18.41 21.30 8.65
C ALA A 43 18.88 21.50 7.20
N PRO A 44 20.09 22.05 6.96
CA PRO A 44 20.59 22.29 5.61
C PRO A 44 20.59 21.05 4.69
N SER A 45 20.75 19.85 5.27
CA SER A 45 20.78 18.58 4.54
C SER A 45 19.64 17.64 4.92
N VAL A 46 18.62 18.10 5.65
CA VAL A 46 17.52 17.26 6.14
C VAL A 46 16.16 17.93 5.96
N THR A 47 15.24 17.21 5.32
CA THR A 47 13.83 17.60 5.17
C THR A 47 12.92 16.52 5.76
N LEU A 48 11.90 16.93 6.50
CA LEU A 48 10.82 16.05 6.93
C LEU A 48 9.61 16.21 6.01
N ARG A 49 8.95 15.11 5.67
CA ARG A 49 7.78 15.12 4.79
C ARG A 49 6.62 14.31 5.35
N GLY A 50 5.42 14.74 5.01
CA GLY A 50 4.21 13.91 5.10
C GLY A 50 3.41 13.99 3.81
N ASP A 51 2.86 12.86 3.36
CA ASP A 51 1.97 12.83 2.19
C ASP A 51 0.83 11.83 2.32
N VAL A 52 -0.13 12.00 1.43
CA VAL A 52 -1.13 11.01 1.07
C VAL A 52 -1.10 10.79 -0.44
N ALA A 53 -1.24 9.54 -0.87
CA ALA A 53 -1.40 9.18 -2.26
C ALA A 53 -2.55 8.18 -2.43
N SER A 54 -3.38 8.36 -3.46
CA SER A 54 -4.50 7.47 -3.72
C SER A 54 -4.85 7.39 -5.20
N LEU A 55 -5.08 6.16 -5.67
CA LEU A 55 -5.77 5.87 -6.92
C LEU A 55 -7.27 5.66 -6.68
N GLY A 56 -7.66 5.37 -5.42
CA GLY A 56 -9.05 5.11 -5.04
C GLY A 56 -9.38 3.63 -5.09
N SER A 57 -10.67 3.34 -5.28
CA SER A 57 -11.18 1.97 -5.48
C SER A 57 -11.54 1.80 -6.95
N HIS A 58 -11.05 0.72 -7.56
CA HIS A 58 -11.33 0.35 -8.94
C HIS A 58 -11.84 -1.08 -9.00
N SER A 59 -12.99 -1.25 -9.64
CA SER A 59 -13.60 -2.56 -9.89
C SER A 59 -13.55 -2.85 -11.37
N THR A 60 -13.19 -4.06 -11.76
CA THR A 60 -13.24 -4.51 -13.15
C THR A 60 -13.76 -5.94 -13.21
N THR A 61 -14.46 -6.26 -14.28
CA THR A 61 -14.95 -7.62 -14.54
C THR A 61 -14.41 -8.10 -15.88
N LYS A 62 -13.98 -9.36 -15.95
CA LYS A 62 -13.44 -9.96 -17.18
C LYS A 62 -13.81 -11.43 -17.24
N THR A 63 -14.20 -11.92 -18.41
CA THR A 63 -14.40 -13.35 -18.63
C THR A 63 -13.22 -13.92 -19.42
N GLU A 64 -12.58 -14.96 -18.90
CA GLU A 64 -11.46 -15.63 -19.54
C GLU A 64 -11.51 -17.14 -19.25
N ASN A 65 -11.29 -17.97 -20.26
CA ASN A 65 -11.34 -19.44 -20.17
C ASN A 65 -12.60 -19.99 -19.46
N SER A 66 -13.76 -19.40 -19.75
CA SER A 66 -15.05 -19.75 -19.12
C SER A 66 -15.09 -19.56 -17.60
N ILE A 67 -14.33 -18.59 -17.10
CA ILE A 67 -14.42 -18.11 -15.72
C ILE A 67 -14.66 -16.60 -15.78
N HIS A 68 -15.71 -16.15 -15.10
CA HIS A 68 -16.00 -14.73 -14.91
C HIS A 68 -15.28 -14.23 -13.66
N TYR A 69 -14.39 -13.26 -13.83
CA TYR A 69 -13.58 -12.68 -12.77
C TYR A 69 -14.11 -11.31 -12.40
N ASP A 70 -14.41 -11.11 -11.12
CA ASP A 70 -14.58 -9.79 -10.51
C ASP A 70 -13.28 -9.43 -9.77
N ALA A 71 -12.73 -8.25 -10.04
CA ALA A 71 -11.50 -7.77 -9.42
C ALA A 71 -11.73 -6.38 -8.82
N ASP A 72 -11.48 -6.25 -7.51
CA ASP A 72 -11.56 -5.00 -6.77
C ASP A 72 -10.17 -4.61 -6.24
N LEU A 73 -9.63 -3.52 -6.77
CA LEU A 73 -8.37 -2.92 -6.34
C LEU A 73 -8.63 -1.68 -5.49
N LYS A 74 -8.01 -1.61 -4.31
CA LYS A 74 -7.91 -0.37 -3.54
C LYS A 74 -6.45 -0.04 -3.31
N LEU A 75 -6.05 1.17 -3.68
CA LEU A 75 -4.66 1.62 -3.62
C LEU A 75 -4.60 3.02 -3.03
N SER A 76 -4.45 3.10 -1.71
CA SER A 76 -4.24 4.36 -0.99
C SER A 76 -3.15 4.19 0.05
N ARG A 77 -2.39 5.27 0.30
CA ARG A 77 -1.34 5.30 1.31
C ARG A 77 -1.23 6.69 1.96
N GLY A 78 -0.80 6.72 3.21
CA GLY A 78 -0.29 7.92 3.89
C GLY A 78 1.16 7.70 4.31
N GLY A 79 1.96 8.75 4.45
CA GLY A 79 3.40 8.64 4.68
C GLY A 79 4.00 9.71 5.56
N VAL A 80 5.07 9.31 6.26
CA VAL A 80 5.97 10.22 6.95
C VAL A 80 7.40 9.82 6.61
N PHE A 81 8.21 10.79 6.20
CA PHE A 81 9.55 10.55 5.68
C PHE A 81 10.56 11.57 6.22
N ALA A 82 11.81 11.13 6.26
CA ALA A 82 12.98 11.96 6.42
C ALA A 82 13.86 11.79 5.18
N ASP A 83 14.27 12.92 4.63
CA ASP A 83 15.13 13.02 3.46
C ASP A 83 16.49 13.54 3.86
N TRP A 84 17.54 12.82 3.49
CA TRP A 84 18.92 13.24 3.68
C TRP A 84 19.56 13.55 2.34
N PHE A 85 19.93 14.81 2.14
CA PHE A 85 20.54 15.30 0.91
C PHE A 85 22.03 15.03 0.91
N PHE A 86 22.50 14.28 -0.09
CA PHE A 86 23.91 13.92 -0.23
C PHE A 86 24.60 14.68 -1.36
N ILE A 87 23.86 15.16 -2.36
CA ILE A 87 24.39 16.03 -3.43
C ILE A 87 23.28 16.82 -4.13
N GLY A 88 23.38 18.15 -4.11
CA GLY A 88 22.38 19.02 -4.73
C GLY A 88 20.95 18.68 -4.27
N GLY A 89 20.04 18.48 -5.22
CA GLY A 89 18.67 18.05 -4.95
C GLY A 89 18.48 16.55 -4.72
N TRP A 90 19.53 15.73 -4.83
CA TRP A 90 19.43 14.27 -4.62
C TRP A 90 19.44 13.90 -3.15
N ARG A 91 18.54 12.99 -2.78
CA ARG A 91 18.26 12.61 -1.40
C ARG A 91 18.06 11.10 -1.23
N LEU A 92 18.52 10.57 -0.11
CA LEU A 92 18.07 9.29 0.42
C LEU A 92 16.86 9.52 1.32
N THR A 93 15.84 8.68 1.17
CA THR A 93 14.59 8.81 1.89
C THR A 93 14.37 7.59 2.76
N GLY A 94 14.19 7.80 4.06
CA GLY A 94 13.73 6.79 5.00
C GLY A 94 12.40 7.19 5.59
N GLY A 95 11.52 6.24 5.90
CA GLY A 95 10.24 6.59 6.50
C GLY A 95 9.35 5.42 6.85
N VAL A 96 8.09 5.75 7.13
CA VAL A 96 7.03 4.80 7.41
C VAL A 96 5.82 5.13 6.54
N THR A 97 5.12 4.09 6.11
CA THR A 97 3.93 4.18 5.27
C THR A 97 2.75 3.53 5.96
N PHE A 98 1.58 4.11 5.75
CA PHE A 98 0.31 3.64 6.26
C PHE A 98 -0.56 3.24 5.06
N ASN A 99 -0.77 1.95 4.87
CA ASN A 99 -1.26 1.39 3.62
C ASN A 99 -2.71 0.93 3.74
N ALA A 100 -3.52 1.30 2.77
CA ALA A 100 -4.83 0.72 2.50
C ALA A 100 -4.79 0.07 1.11
N ILE A 101 -3.86 -0.89 0.95
CA ILE A 101 -3.61 -1.59 -0.31
C ILE A 101 -4.18 -2.99 -0.22
N LYS A 102 -5.20 -3.25 -1.04
CA LYS A 102 -5.84 -4.55 -1.16
C LYS A 102 -6.24 -4.84 -2.59
N LEU A 103 -6.21 -6.12 -2.94
CA LEU A 103 -6.76 -6.67 -4.17
C LEU A 103 -7.65 -7.84 -3.78
N ASP A 104 -8.94 -7.73 -4.09
CA ASP A 104 -9.92 -8.80 -3.93
C ASP A 104 -10.26 -9.33 -5.33
N LEU A 105 -10.18 -10.65 -5.53
CA LEU A 105 -10.46 -11.33 -6.79
C LEU A 105 -11.49 -12.42 -6.52
N ALA A 106 -12.53 -12.51 -7.34
CA ALA A 106 -13.53 -13.57 -7.29
C ALA A 106 -13.69 -14.19 -8.67
N GLY A 107 -13.29 -15.45 -8.83
CA GLY A 107 -13.51 -16.26 -10.02
C GLY A 107 -14.79 -17.07 -9.92
N LYS A 108 -15.70 -16.89 -10.88
CA LYS A 108 -17.00 -17.57 -10.98
C LYS A 108 -17.01 -18.44 -12.23
N PRO A 109 -16.94 -19.76 -12.10
CA PRO A 109 -16.95 -20.68 -13.24
C PRO A 109 -18.23 -20.56 -14.06
N THR A 110 -18.13 -20.62 -15.40
CA THR A 110 -19.28 -20.57 -16.31
C THR A 110 -19.41 -21.82 -17.19
N ASN A 111 -18.52 -22.80 -17.05
CA ASN A 111 -18.53 -24.08 -17.78
C ASN A 111 -18.71 -25.29 -16.85
N ASN A 112 -19.29 -25.08 -15.66
CA ASN A 112 -19.55 -26.11 -14.66
C ASN A 112 -18.29 -26.86 -14.17
N GLN A 113 -17.12 -26.23 -14.29
CA GLN A 113 -15.89 -26.77 -13.73
C GLN A 113 -14.89 -25.67 -13.37
N ILE A 114 -14.06 -25.93 -12.36
CA ILE A 114 -12.91 -25.08 -12.01
C ILE A 114 -11.71 -25.95 -11.68
N THR A 115 -10.53 -25.55 -12.14
CA THR A 115 -9.28 -26.18 -11.73
C THR A 115 -8.69 -25.38 -10.58
N ILE A 116 -8.47 -26.03 -9.44
CA ILE A 116 -7.82 -25.46 -8.26
C ILE A 116 -6.59 -26.32 -7.99
N GLY A 117 -5.39 -25.72 -8.01
CA GLY A 117 -4.15 -26.49 -8.04
C GLY A 117 -4.11 -27.41 -9.26
N ASN A 118 -4.02 -28.72 -9.01
CA ASN A 118 -3.95 -29.74 -10.08
C ASN A 118 -5.25 -30.54 -10.26
N THR A 119 -6.32 -30.16 -9.55
CA THR A 119 -7.56 -30.92 -9.52
C THR A 119 -8.69 -30.10 -10.15
N THR A 120 -9.43 -30.72 -11.07
CA THR A 120 -10.63 -30.14 -11.66
C THR A 120 -11.86 -30.58 -10.87
N TYR A 121 -12.59 -29.60 -10.34
CA TYR A 121 -13.83 -29.77 -9.62
C TYR A 121 -15.01 -29.44 -10.52
N ALA A 122 -16.06 -30.25 -10.48
CA ALA A 122 -17.35 -29.84 -11.03
C ALA A 122 -17.90 -28.67 -10.21
N THR A 123 -18.58 -27.74 -10.88
CA THR A 123 -19.18 -26.55 -10.26
C THR A 123 -20.57 -26.33 -10.81
N GLN A 124 -21.34 -25.52 -10.09
CA GLN A 124 -22.66 -25.06 -10.50
C GLN A 124 -22.80 -23.56 -10.21
N ASP A 125 -23.92 -22.98 -10.64
CA ASP A 125 -24.21 -21.57 -10.39
C ASP A 125 -24.16 -21.27 -8.88
N GLY A 126 -23.40 -20.23 -8.53
CA GLY A 126 -23.16 -19.82 -7.14
C GLY A 126 -21.83 -20.33 -6.56
N ASP A 127 -21.13 -21.24 -7.22
CA ASP A 127 -19.75 -21.59 -6.86
C ASP A 127 -18.76 -20.48 -7.25
N ARG A 128 -17.77 -20.25 -6.39
CA ARG A 128 -16.75 -19.22 -6.57
C ARG A 128 -15.42 -19.62 -5.92
N PHE A 129 -14.34 -19.09 -6.50
CA PHE A 129 -13.00 -19.12 -5.92
C PHE A 129 -12.54 -17.69 -5.68
N ASP A 130 -12.33 -17.34 -4.41
CA ASP A 130 -11.88 -16.02 -4.00
C ASP A 130 -10.39 -16.02 -3.69
N ALA A 131 -9.71 -14.94 -4.07
CA ALA A 131 -8.35 -14.64 -3.64
C ALA A 131 -8.28 -13.20 -3.12
N HIS A 132 -7.76 -13.05 -1.91
CA HIS A 132 -7.58 -11.78 -1.23
C HIS A 132 -6.10 -11.53 -1.00
N VAL A 133 -5.57 -10.44 -1.56
CA VAL A 133 -4.21 -9.96 -1.32
C VAL A 133 -4.27 -8.67 -0.54
N LYS A 134 -3.71 -8.67 0.67
CA LYS A 134 -3.70 -7.50 1.57
C LYS A 134 -2.29 -7.19 2.02
N PHE A 135 -1.84 -5.96 1.83
CA PHE A 135 -0.54 -5.53 2.33
C PHE A 135 -0.60 -5.09 3.80
N PRO A 136 0.54 -5.14 4.53
CA PRO A 136 0.58 -4.68 5.91
C PRO A 136 0.18 -3.22 6.01
N LYS A 137 -0.64 -2.90 7.02
CA LYS A 137 -1.14 -1.55 7.27
C LYS A 137 -0.02 -0.55 7.55
N THR A 138 1.11 -1.00 8.07
CA THR A 138 2.27 -0.16 8.35
C THR A 138 3.51 -0.85 7.83
N THR A 139 4.33 -0.15 7.04
CA THR A 139 5.59 -0.69 6.52
C THR A 139 6.70 0.37 6.56
N PRO A 140 7.95 -0.01 6.86
CA PRO A 140 9.09 0.86 6.66
C PRO A 140 9.31 1.12 5.16
N PHE A 141 9.83 2.30 4.85
CA PHE A 141 10.12 2.75 3.50
C PHE A 141 11.58 3.16 3.35
N LEU A 142 12.16 2.78 2.22
CA LEU A 142 13.46 3.25 1.78
C LEU A 142 13.41 3.64 0.31
N GLY A 143 14.08 4.73 -0.04
CA GLY A 143 14.13 5.21 -1.41
C GLY A 143 15.23 6.23 -1.66
N ILE A 144 15.30 6.64 -2.91
CA ILE A 144 16.08 7.75 -3.42
C ILE A 144 15.13 8.72 -4.11
N GLY A 145 15.42 9.99 -4.01
CA GLY A 145 14.62 11.02 -4.66
C GLY A 145 15.46 12.19 -5.13
N TYR A 146 14.78 13.07 -5.87
CA TYR A 146 15.26 14.39 -6.23
C TYR A 146 14.20 15.43 -5.84
N GLY A 147 14.62 16.63 -5.43
CA GLY A 147 13.70 17.70 -5.03
C GLY A 147 13.51 17.80 -3.51
N HIS A 148 12.60 18.68 -3.07
CA HIS A 148 12.32 19.01 -1.66
C HIS A 148 13.50 19.60 -0.86
N GLN A 149 14.57 20.04 -1.53
CA GLN A 149 15.65 20.77 -0.88
C GLN A 149 15.18 22.16 -0.43
N ALA A 150 15.87 22.71 0.57
CA ALA A 150 15.69 24.11 0.96
C ALA A 150 15.92 25.04 -0.24
N GLY A 151 15.08 26.05 -0.36
CA GLY A 151 15.11 27.00 -1.47
C GLY A 151 14.42 28.31 -1.10
N ALA A 152 14.44 29.28 -2.01
CA ALA A 152 13.78 30.55 -1.81
C ALA A 152 12.24 30.39 -1.81
N GLU A 153 11.58 31.20 -0.97
CA GLU A 153 10.12 31.34 -0.97
C GLU A 153 9.62 31.84 -2.33
N GLY A 154 8.38 31.49 -2.68
CA GLY A 154 7.74 31.89 -3.94
C GLY A 154 8.22 31.13 -5.16
N THR A 155 8.98 30.04 -5.00
CA THR A 155 9.55 29.27 -6.11
C THR A 155 8.85 27.94 -6.34
N TRP A 156 8.75 27.56 -7.62
CA TRP A 156 8.32 26.24 -8.03
C TRP A 156 9.51 25.28 -8.13
N GLY A 157 9.27 24.00 -7.87
CA GLY A 157 10.23 22.93 -8.06
C GLY A 157 9.59 21.68 -8.65
N PHE A 158 10.44 20.74 -9.02
CA PHE A 158 10.04 19.39 -9.41
C PHE A 158 10.59 18.41 -8.39
N HIS A 159 9.87 17.32 -8.17
CA HIS A 159 10.32 16.22 -7.36
C HIS A 159 10.11 14.87 -8.05
N PHE A 160 10.94 13.93 -7.63
CA PHE A 160 10.93 12.55 -8.06
C PHE A 160 11.22 11.68 -6.83
N ASP A 161 10.51 10.57 -6.69
CA ASP A 161 10.81 9.54 -5.69
C ASP A 161 10.79 8.17 -6.35
N LEU A 162 11.82 7.37 -6.06
CA LEU A 162 11.91 5.96 -6.36
C LEU A 162 12.27 5.21 -5.07
N GLY A 163 11.42 4.30 -4.64
CA GLY A 163 11.68 3.53 -3.43
C GLY A 163 10.78 2.32 -3.30
N ALA A 164 10.78 1.73 -2.12
CA ALA A 164 9.89 0.64 -1.83
C ALA A 164 9.48 0.59 -0.36
N SER A 165 8.22 0.21 -0.14
CA SER A 165 7.69 -0.12 1.19
C SER A 165 7.96 -1.59 1.50
N ILE A 166 8.72 -1.89 2.54
CA ILE A 166 9.16 -3.26 2.86
C ILE A 166 8.09 -3.94 3.72
N GLY A 167 7.49 -4.99 3.18
CA GLY A 167 6.42 -5.73 3.84
C GLY A 167 5.96 -6.90 3.01
N ARG A 168 5.46 -7.96 3.66
CA ARG A 168 4.95 -9.15 3.00
C ARG A 168 3.44 -9.06 2.87
N ALA A 169 2.91 -9.22 1.65
CA ALA A 169 1.48 -9.34 1.43
C ALA A 169 0.94 -10.61 2.12
N LYS A 170 -0.24 -10.50 2.73
CA LYS A 170 -1.04 -11.64 3.13
C LYS A 170 -1.91 -12.05 1.95
N VAL A 171 -1.81 -13.31 1.56
CA VAL A 171 -2.66 -13.91 0.52
C VAL A 171 -3.54 -14.95 1.19
N GLU A 172 -4.85 -14.85 0.97
CA GLU A 172 -5.86 -15.80 1.41
C GLU A 172 -6.67 -16.21 0.18
N ALA A 173 -6.94 -17.51 0.01
CA ALA A 173 -7.85 -17.97 -1.02
C ALA A 173 -8.86 -18.97 -0.44
N ALA A 174 -10.04 -19.03 -1.03
CA ALA A 174 -11.11 -19.91 -0.60
C ALA A 174 -12.02 -20.30 -1.77
N ALA A 175 -12.43 -21.57 -1.81
CA ALA A 175 -13.53 -22.03 -2.65
C ALA A 175 -14.81 -22.13 -1.81
N SER A 176 -15.91 -21.58 -2.31
CA SER A 176 -17.21 -21.59 -1.63
C SER A 176 -18.36 -21.67 -2.61
N GLY A 177 -19.53 -22.13 -2.14
CA GLY A 177 -20.73 -22.28 -2.96
C GLY A 177 -21.36 -23.67 -2.84
N PRO A 178 -22.53 -23.89 -3.48
CA PRO A 178 -23.36 -25.06 -3.23
C PRO A 178 -22.66 -26.41 -3.43
N THR A 179 -21.77 -26.51 -4.44
CA THR A 179 -21.05 -27.77 -4.69
C THR A 179 -20.01 -28.02 -3.63
N PHE A 180 -19.22 -27.00 -3.30
CA PHE A 180 -18.18 -27.14 -2.29
C PHE A 180 -18.79 -27.37 -0.90
N ASP A 181 -19.83 -26.63 -0.55
CA ASP A 181 -20.50 -26.64 0.76
C ASP A 181 -21.26 -27.93 1.07
N SER A 182 -21.61 -28.70 0.04
CA SER A 182 -22.22 -30.02 0.17
C SER A 182 -21.23 -31.20 0.13
N MET A 183 -19.93 -30.95 -0.04
CA MET A 183 -18.92 -32.01 -0.05
C MET A 183 -18.86 -32.79 1.27
N ASN A 184 -18.65 -34.10 1.16
CA ASN A 184 -18.32 -34.93 2.33
C ASN A 184 -16.97 -34.51 2.94
N ALA A 185 -16.68 -35.00 4.14
CA ALA A 185 -15.48 -34.62 4.89
C ALA A 185 -14.16 -34.96 4.15
N THR A 186 -14.13 -36.07 3.40
CA THR A 186 -12.94 -36.51 2.67
C THR A 186 -12.67 -35.59 1.47
N ASP A 187 -13.68 -35.32 0.65
CA ASP A 187 -13.55 -34.45 -0.52
C ASP A 187 -13.26 -33.01 -0.11
N ARG A 188 -13.84 -32.56 1.00
CA ARG A 188 -13.54 -31.24 1.57
C ARG A 188 -12.08 -31.14 2.05
N ALA A 189 -11.52 -32.21 2.62
CA ALA A 189 -10.11 -32.22 3.01
C ALA A 189 -9.19 -32.10 1.78
N THR A 190 -9.52 -32.79 0.68
CA THR A 190 -8.83 -32.68 -0.60
C THR A 190 -8.92 -31.27 -1.18
N LEU A 191 -10.13 -30.68 -1.24
CA LEU A 191 -10.33 -29.30 -1.69
C LEU A 191 -9.49 -28.31 -0.87
N ASN A 192 -9.51 -28.44 0.46
CA ASN A 192 -8.73 -27.57 1.33
C ASN A 192 -7.21 -27.74 1.10
N ALA A 193 -6.74 -28.95 0.83
CA ALA A 193 -5.34 -29.19 0.48
C ALA A 193 -4.97 -28.52 -0.85
N ASP A 194 -5.83 -28.62 -1.87
CA ASP A 194 -5.63 -27.98 -3.16
C ASP A 194 -5.69 -26.45 -3.08
N VAL A 195 -6.67 -25.88 -2.38
CA VAL A 195 -6.75 -24.43 -2.12
C VAL A 195 -5.52 -23.94 -1.35
N ASN A 196 -5.04 -24.71 -0.36
CA ASN A 196 -3.84 -24.35 0.38
C ASN A 196 -2.59 -24.41 -0.50
N LYS A 197 -2.48 -25.42 -1.38
CA LYS A 197 -1.39 -25.54 -2.34
C LYS A 197 -1.39 -24.36 -3.32
N GLU A 198 -2.54 -24.08 -3.94
CA GLU A 198 -2.73 -22.91 -4.81
C GLU A 198 -2.38 -21.60 -4.08
N THR A 199 -2.86 -21.44 -2.85
CA THR A 199 -2.53 -20.27 -2.01
C THR A 199 -1.03 -20.19 -1.73
N GLN A 200 -0.34 -21.31 -1.51
CA GLN A 200 1.11 -21.34 -1.33
C GLN A 200 1.84 -20.96 -2.61
N GLU A 201 1.42 -21.45 -3.77
CA GLU A 201 1.99 -21.07 -5.06
C GLU A 201 1.82 -19.58 -5.34
N LEU A 202 0.62 -19.03 -5.07
CA LEU A 202 0.36 -17.59 -5.11
C LEU A 202 1.24 -16.83 -4.11
N ARG A 203 1.43 -17.35 -2.89
CA ARG A 203 2.32 -16.76 -1.88
C ARG A 203 3.79 -16.89 -2.23
N ASP A 204 4.21 -17.86 -3.03
CA ASP A 204 5.60 -18.02 -3.43
C ASP A 204 5.90 -17.18 -4.68
N GLY A 205 4.92 -16.99 -5.56
CA GLY A 205 4.96 -16.00 -6.64
C GLY A 205 4.97 -14.58 -6.10
N VAL A 206 3.96 -14.21 -5.31
CA VAL A 206 3.78 -12.87 -4.74
C VAL A 206 4.74 -12.62 -3.56
N GLY A 207 5.04 -13.62 -2.74
CA GLY A 207 5.85 -13.45 -1.53
C GLY A 207 7.35 -13.31 -1.77
N LYS A 208 7.84 -13.56 -3.00
CA LYS A 208 9.16 -13.05 -3.43
C LYS A 208 9.20 -11.52 -3.42
N ILE A 209 8.06 -10.88 -3.63
CA ILE A 209 7.89 -9.43 -3.55
C ILE A 209 7.75 -9.06 -2.07
N ARG A 210 8.90 -8.90 -1.40
CA ARG A 210 8.98 -8.41 0.00
C ARG A 210 8.88 -6.89 0.09
N ALA A 211 8.65 -6.21 -1.05
CA ALA A 211 8.64 -4.77 -1.13
C ALA A 211 7.64 -4.28 -2.18
N ILE A 212 6.86 -3.25 -1.85
CA ILE A 212 5.95 -2.58 -2.78
C ILE A 212 6.74 -1.45 -3.46
N PRO A 213 7.02 -1.53 -4.77
CA PRO A 213 7.71 -0.46 -5.45
C PRO A 213 6.84 0.81 -5.47
N GLN A 214 7.50 1.93 -5.22
CA GLN A 214 6.92 3.26 -5.30
C GLN A 214 7.74 4.10 -6.26
N LEU A 215 7.04 4.68 -7.23
CA LEU A 215 7.59 5.66 -8.14
C LEU A 215 6.61 6.83 -8.18
N SER A 216 7.11 8.05 -8.03
CA SER A 216 6.33 9.27 -8.19
C SER A 216 7.13 10.39 -8.80
N LEU A 217 6.41 11.29 -9.48
CA LEU A 217 6.92 12.50 -10.11
C LEU A 217 5.89 13.62 -9.94
N GLY A 218 6.37 14.84 -9.75
CA GLY A 218 5.46 15.95 -9.53
C GLY A 218 6.15 17.29 -9.37
N VAL A 219 5.36 18.26 -8.88
CA VAL A 219 5.77 19.64 -8.67
C VAL A 219 5.58 20.02 -7.21
N ASN A 220 6.31 21.05 -6.79
CA ASN A 220 6.19 21.62 -5.46
C ASN A 220 6.23 23.15 -5.53
N TYR A 221 5.66 23.79 -4.52
CA TYR A 221 5.68 25.25 -4.35
C TYR A 221 6.16 25.59 -2.94
N ARG A 222 7.21 26.42 -2.86
CA ARG A 222 7.84 26.88 -1.61
C ARG A 222 7.24 28.21 -1.17
N PHE A 223 6.94 28.36 0.11
CA PHE A 223 6.35 29.55 0.71
C PHE A 223 6.96 29.86 2.08
#